data_AF-A0A2K6VZQ0-F1
#
_entry.id   AF-A0A2K6VZQ0-F1
#
_cell.length_a   1.000
_cell.length_b   1.000
_cell.length_c   1.000
_cell.angle_alpha   90.00
_cell.angle_beta   90.00
_cell.angle_gamma   90.00
#
_symmetry.space_group_name_H-M   'P 1'
#
loop_
_entity.id
_entity.type
_entity.pdbx_description
1 polymer ?
#
loop_
_entity_poly.entity_id
_entity_poly.type
_entity_poly.pdbx_seq_one_letter_code
_entity_poly.pdbx_strand_id
1 'polypeptide(L)'
;MDDDTSTACCSSEVSTLKFISIRCIALILFQTNVHWRKLDEAIQIIQRWLYKANLPALIKKQLQTGLRDVYRETERWNEKHAKLFDEEGQNEKNPMLRPRVHRSDHLRLFYGSIIWKYNKYEIDDRKTALAIIEKDCADWPQIQFQLACAYAIHHLLNERNFDRIRLRAFAKKLSGHCLYDFWFALLDNTNDAWGKMFSSDNLAPKQILSLAFQFAIVNGYFELLIFIWDNITDPQREFIGLLQWRKVCFKAKDREVLHFLCEQLCIINASGLARITWNTFYQTLQNSLQEDNIGFREDAMHKLAFLLENICPRLRSAMLSMENFKAVTDAFVYNQTEVFALFLSYLEPEQLQLTREYIDRIYDRKKSEASRKQLRILLRRQQTLA
;
A
#
# COMPACT_ATOMS: atom_id res chain seq x y z
N MET A 1 33.07 -14.19 -4.73
CA MET A 1 33.25 -13.57 -3.41
C MET A 1 32.77 -12.17 -3.58
N ASP A 2 31.60 -11.89 -3.02
CA ASP A 2 31.12 -10.61 -2.50
C ASP A 2 29.66 -10.86 -2.10
N ASP A 3 29.55 -11.37 -0.86
CA ASP A 3 28.31 -11.49 -0.10
C ASP A 3 27.88 -10.09 0.35
N ASP A 4 27.22 -9.34 -0.53
CA ASP A 4 26.42 -8.19 -0.11
C ASP A 4 25.02 -8.68 0.31
N THR A 5 24.99 -9.51 1.36
CA THR A 5 23.79 -9.65 2.18
C THR A 5 23.72 -8.44 3.10
N SER A 6 23.32 -7.30 2.54
CA SER A 6 22.84 -6.18 3.33
C SER A 6 21.67 -6.70 4.17
N THR A 7 21.96 -6.92 5.45
CA THR A 7 21.04 -7.35 6.50
C THR A 7 19.98 -6.28 6.72
N ALA A 8 19.02 -6.19 5.81
CA ALA A 8 17.71 -5.69 6.14
C ALA A 8 17.14 -6.67 7.17
N CYS A 9 16.85 -6.15 8.35
CA CYS A 9 16.32 -6.88 9.50
C CYS A 9 14.88 -7.37 9.21
N CYS A 10 14.71 -8.21 8.19
CA CYS A 10 13.56 -9.06 8.03
C CYS A 10 13.77 -10.20 9.00
N SER A 11 13.16 -10.12 10.19
CA SER A 11 12.92 -11.30 11.00
C SER A 11 12.25 -12.34 10.09
N SER A 12 13.03 -13.32 9.64
CA SER A 12 12.53 -14.46 8.88
C SER A 12 11.78 -15.35 9.86
N GLU A 13 10.64 -14.87 10.36
CA GLU A 13 9.70 -15.70 11.08
C GLU A 13 9.27 -16.79 10.10
N VAL A 14 9.79 -18.00 10.32
CA VAL A 14 9.37 -19.18 9.60
C VAL A 14 7.86 -19.26 9.72
N SER A 15 7.18 -19.10 8.59
CA SER A 15 5.72 -19.04 8.57
C SER A 15 5.16 -20.33 9.15
N THR A 16 4.18 -20.21 10.05
CA THR A 16 3.57 -21.39 10.67
C THR A 16 2.93 -22.30 9.60
N LEU A 17 2.96 -23.62 9.81
CA LEU A 17 2.27 -24.58 8.94
C LEU A 17 0.81 -24.19 8.74
N LYS A 18 0.16 -23.74 9.82
CA LYS A 18 -1.20 -23.19 9.80
C LYS A 18 -1.36 -22.07 8.77
N PHE A 19 -0.49 -21.06 8.80
CA PHE A 19 -0.54 -19.96 7.84
C PHE A 19 -0.36 -20.46 6.41
N ILE A 20 0.65 -21.31 6.17
CA ILE A 20 0.95 -21.85 4.84
C ILE A 20 -0.25 -22.63 4.28
N SER A 21 -0.88 -23.50 5.09
CA SER A 21 -2.04 -24.28 4.67
C SER A 21 -3.24 -23.40 4.35
N ILE A 22 -3.58 -22.44 5.21
CA ILE A 22 -4.71 -21.52 4.99
C ILE A 22 -4.46 -20.65 3.76
N ARG A 23 -3.23 -20.17 3.55
CA ARG A 23 -2.84 -19.42 2.35
C ARG A 23 -3.00 -20.23 1.09
N CYS A 24 -2.49 -21.45 1.06
CA CYS A 24 -2.61 -22.33 -0.10
C CYS A 24 -4.08 -22.54 -0.49
N ILE A 25 -4.93 -22.90 0.48
CA ILE A 25 -6.36 -23.14 0.24
C ILE A 25 -7.05 -21.86 -0.23
N ALA A 26 -6.80 -20.72 0.42
CA ALA A 26 -7.42 -19.45 0.05
C ALA A 26 -7.07 -19.02 -1.38
N LEU A 27 -5.80 -19.16 -1.78
CA LEU A 27 -5.34 -18.82 -3.12
C LEU A 27 -5.92 -19.75 -4.19
N ILE A 28 -5.97 -21.06 -3.94
CA ILE A 28 -6.60 -22.02 -4.86
C ILE A 28 -8.08 -21.69 -5.04
N LEU A 29 -8.81 -21.48 -3.93
CA LEU A 29 -10.23 -21.11 -3.99
C LEU A 29 -10.45 -19.83 -4.79
N PHE A 30 -9.60 -18.83 -4.60
CA PHE A 30 -9.66 -17.60 -5.38
C PHE A 30 -9.40 -17.85 -6.87
N GLN A 31 -8.26 -18.46 -7.22
CA GLN A 31 -7.85 -18.69 -8.62
C GLN A 31 -8.87 -19.53 -9.40
N THR A 32 -9.48 -20.55 -8.78
CA THR A 32 -10.49 -21.39 -9.42
C THR A 32 -11.83 -20.68 -9.64
N ASN A 33 -12.13 -19.62 -8.87
CA ASN A 33 -13.43 -18.95 -8.94
C ASN A 33 -13.38 -17.59 -9.61
N VAL A 34 -12.21 -16.96 -9.74
CA VAL A 34 -12.13 -15.57 -10.19
C VAL A 34 -12.34 -15.42 -11.69
N HIS A 35 -11.70 -16.24 -12.54
CA HIS A 35 -11.80 -16.22 -14.02
C HIS A 35 -12.14 -14.82 -14.60
N TRP A 36 -13.21 -14.70 -15.39
CA TRP A 36 -13.73 -13.44 -15.94
C TRP A 36 -14.77 -12.74 -15.04
N ARG A 37 -15.02 -13.28 -13.84
CA ARG A 37 -16.11 -12.82 -12.97
C ARG A 37 -15.74 -11.48 -12.33
N LYS A 38 -16.76 -10.74 -11.89
CA LYS A 38 -16.51 -9.62 -10.97
C LYS A 38 -16.00 -10.17 -9.65
N LEU A 39 -15.15 -9.39 -8.97
CA LEU A 39 -14.60 -9.81 -7.69
C LEU A 39 -15.70 -10.10 -6.67
N ASP A 40 -16.71 -9.22 -6.58
CA ASP A 40 -17.88 -9.40 -5.70
C ASP A 40 -18.64 -10.71 -5.96
N GLU A 41 -18.79 -11.09 -7.23
CA GLU A 41 -19.46 -12.34 -7.60
C GLU A 41 -18.63 -13.55 -7.13
N ALA A 42 -17.32 -13.52 -7.33
CA ALA A 42 -16.41 -14.55 -6.85
C ALA A 42 -16.43 -14.66 -5.32
N ILE A 43 -16.43 -13.53 -4.61
CA ILE A 43 -16.55 -13.47 -3.14
C ILE A 43 -17.85 -14.13 -2.69
N GLN A 44 -18.99 -13.76 -3.28
CA GLN A 44 -20.29 -14.33 -2.91
C GLN A 44 -20.35 -15.85 -3.13
N ILE A 45 -19.81 -16.34 -4.25
CA ILE A 45 -19.77 -17.78 -4.55
C ILE A 45 -18.94 -18.52 -3.51
N ILE A 46 -17.74 -18.03 -3.20
CA ILE A 46 -16.84 -18.67 -2.25
C ILE A 46 -17.44 -18.63 -0.83
N GLN A 47 -18.04 -17.51 -0.43
CA GLN A 47 -18.70 -17.38 0.88
C GLN A 47 -19.87 -18.35 1.04
N ARG A 48 -20.73 -18.47 0.01
CA ARG A 48 -21.84 -19.43 0.01
C ARG A 48 -21.34 -20.87 0.09
N TRP A 49 -20.27 -21.19 -0.62
CA TRP A 49 -19.63 -22.50 -0.56
C TRP A 49 -19.09 -22.79 0.85
N LEU A 50 -18.34 -21.84 1.43
CA LEU A 50 -17.73 -22.00 2.75
C LEU A 50 -18.78 -22.13 3.87
N TYR A 51 -19.91 -21.43 3.73
CA TYR A 51 -21.04 -21.57 4.63
C TYR A 51 -21.59 -23.00 4.61
N LYS A 52 -21.82 -23.56 3.41
CA LYS A 52 -22.38 -24.91 3.19
C LYS A 52 -21.39 -26.04 3.45
N ALA A 53 -20.08 -25.78 3.38
CA ALA A 53 -19.05 -26.79 3.55
C ALA A 53 -19.12 -27.42 4.97
N ASN A 54 -18.97 -28.74 5.05
CA ASN A 54 -18.94 -29.46 6.32
C ASN A 54 -17.54 -29.37 6.96
N LEU A 55 -17.17 -28.17 7.43
CA LEU A 55 -15.87 -27.88 8.05
C LEU A 55 -16.06 -27.41 9.50
N PRO A 56 -15.13 -27.74 10.42
CA PRO A 56 -15.14 -27.21 11.77
C PRO A 56 -15.16 -25.67 11.79
N ALA A 57 -15.88 -25.08 12.75
CA ALA A 57 -16.06 -23.63 12.84
C ALA A 57 -14.73 -22.86 12.89
N LEU A 58 -13.73 -23.40 13.59
CA LEU A 58 -12.39 -22.82 13.66
C LEU A 58 -11.71 -22.74 12.28
N ILE A 59 -11.82 -23.80 11.47
CA ILE A 59 -11.25 -23.85 10.12
C ILE A 59 -11.98 -22.87 9.20
N LYS A 60 -13.32 -22.81 9.28
CA LYS A 60 -14.10 -21.80 8.53
C LYS A 60 -13.64 -20.38 8.84
N LYS A 61 -13.47 -20.04 10.13
CA LYS A 61 -12.99 -18.71 10.56
C LYS A 61 -11.59 -18.39 10.03
N GLN A 62 -10.69 -19.38 10.04
CA GLN A 62 -9.34 -19.20 9.51
C GLN A 62 -9.33 -19.00 8.00
N LEU A 63 -10.09 -19.80 7.26
CA LEU A 63 -10.25 -19.64 5.81
C LEU A 63 -10.91 -18.30 5.46
N GLN A 64 -11.92 -17.86 6.20
CA GLN A 64 -12.52 -16.53 6.03
C GLN A 64 -11.50 -15.42 6.20
N THR A 65 -10.59 -15.55 7.17
CA THR A 65 -9.53 -14.57 7.40
C THR A 65 -8.57 -14.55 6.21
N GLY A 66 -8.05 -15.71 5.79
CA GLY A 66 -7.14 -15.80 4.65
C GLY A 66 -7.76 -15.34 3.33
N LEU A 67 -9.03 -15.66 3.08
CA LEU A 67 -9.76 -15.18 1.90
C LEU A 67 -9.96 -13.67 1.92
N ARG A 68 -10.26 -13.09 3.10
CA ARG A 68 -10.38 -11.64 3.26
C ARG A 68 -9.09 -10.92 2.87
N ASP A 69 -7.93 -11.45 3.29
CA ASP A 69 -6.64 -10.89 2.92
C ASP A 69 -6.37 -10.97 1.40
N VAL A 70 -6.75 -12.08 0.76
CA VAL A 70 -6.68 -12.23 -0.71
C VAL A 70 -7.57 -11.21 -1.41
N TYR A 71 -8.81 -11.05 -0.96
CA TYR A 71 -9.76 -10.11 -1.57
C TYR A 71 -9.29 -8.67 -1.44
N ARG A 72 -8.90 -8.24 -0.23
CA ARG A 72 -8.37 -6.90 0.01
C ARG A 72 -7.16 -6.59 -0.86
N GLU A 73 -6.24 -7.55 -0.99
CA GLU A 73 -5.06 -7.38 -1.82
C GLU A 73 -5.39 -7.30 -3.32
N THR A 74 -6.39 -8.06 -3.76
CA THR A 74 -6.91 -8.00 -5.14
C THR A 74 -7.63 -6.67 -5.41
N GLU A 75 -8.42 -6.17 -4.46
CA GLU A 75 -9.06 -4.85 -4.53
C GLU A 75 -8.01 -3.73 -4.61
N ARG A 76 -6.99 -3.80 -3.77
CA ARG A 76 -5.83 -2.90 -3.81
C ARG A 76 -5.17 -2.92 -5.19
N TRP A 77 -4.96 -4.10 -5.78
CA TRP A 77 -4.42 -4.24 -7.13
C TRP A 77 -5.31 -3.60 -8.19
N ASN A 78 -6.63 -3.87 -8.13
CA ASN A 78 -7.61 -3.28 -9.04
C ASN A 78 -7.63 -1.76 -8.95
N GLU A 79 -7.73 -1.21 -7.74
CA GLU A 79 -7.75 0.24 -7.53
C GLU A 79 -6.48 0.91 -8.06
N LYS A 80 -5.31 0.30 -7.81
CA LYS A 80 -4.02 0.79 -8.30
C LYS A 80 -3.99 0.84 -9.83
N HIS A 81 -4.34 -0.26 -10.50
CA HIS A 81 -4.29 -0.36 -11.95
C HIS A 81 -5.44 0.37 -12.64
N ALA A 82 -6.57 0.58 -11.95
CA ALA A 82 -7.66 1.41 -12.47
C ALA A 82 -7.18 2.84 -12.76
N LYS A 83 -6.18 3.34 -12.01
CA LYS A 83 -5.55 4.65 -12.23
C LYS A 83 -4.73 4.75 -13.53
N LEU A 84 -4.51 3.65 -14.25
CA LEU A 84 -3.88 3.70 -15.58
C LEU A 84 -4.87 4.07 -16.67
N PHE A 85 -6.16 3.93 -16.42
CA PHE A 85 -7.19 4.28 -17.37
C PHE A 85 -7.69 5.67 -17.01
N ASP A 86 -7.71 6.58 -17.97
CA ASP A 86 -8.45 7.82 -17.81
C ASP A 86 -9.90 7.46 -17.46
N GLU A 87 -10.45 8.15 -16.47
CA GLU A 87 -11.89 8.26 -16.36
C GLU A 87 -12.32 8.89 -17.69
N GLU A 88 -12.92 8.11 -18.59
CA GLU A 88 -13.50 8.66 -19.82
C GLU A 88 -14.38 9.79 -19.34
N GLY A 89 -13.90 11.04 -19.56
CA GLY A 89 -14.46 12.21 -18.92
C GLY A 89 -15.96 12.12 -19.08
N GLN A 90 -16.69 12.29 -17.98
CA GLN A 90 -18.14 12.37 -17.97
C GLN A 90 -18.52 13.37 -19.05
N ASN A 91 -18.78 12.88 -20.26
CA ASN A 91 -19.30 13.66 -21.35
C ASN A 91 -20.76 13.84 -20.95
N GLU A 92 -21.00 14.74 -20.00
CA GLU A 92 -22.33 15.18 -19.57
C GLU A 92 -23.17 15.64 -20.78
N LYS A 93 -22.50 15.92 -21.91
CA LYS A 93 -23.13 16.33 -23.17
C LYS A 93 -23.76 15.20 -23.99
N ASN A 94 -23.62 13.91 -23.63
CA ASN A 94 -24.29 12.83 -24.38
C ASN A 94 -24.75 11.66 -23.48
N PRO A 95 -25.92 11.76 -22.82
CA PRO A 95 -26.48 10.67 -22.02
C PRO A 95 -26.98 9.45 -22.82
N MET A 96 -26.89 9.47 -24.17
CA MET A 96 -27.39 8.39 -25.05
C MET A 96 -26.37 7.31 -25.41
N LEU A 97 -25.11 7.43 -24.98
CA LEU A 97 -24.16 6.34 -25.15
C LEU A 97 -24.37 5.34 -24.02
N ARG A 98 -24.81 4.11 -24.36
CA ARG A 98 -24.84 2.94 -23.46
C ARG A 98 -23.61 3.00 -22.56
N PRO A 99 -23.73 2.85 -21.22
CA PRO A 99 -22.58 2.91 -20.34
C PRO A 99 -21.55 1.91 -20.87
N ARG A 100 -20.51 2.42 -21.52
CA ARG A 100 -19.40 1.60 -21.96
C ARG A 100 -18.82 1.06 -20.67
N VAL A 101 -18.68 -0.26 -20.62
CA VAL A 101 -17.99 -0.96 -19.54
C VAL A 101 -16.72 -0.18 -19.23
N HIS A 102 -16.54 0.22 -17.97
CA HIS A 102 -15.42 1.08 -17.60
C HIS A 102 -14.12 0.37 -17.98
N ARG A 103 -13.13 1.06 -18.55
CA ARG A 103 -11.95 0.38 -19.09
C ARG A 103 -11.19 -0.41 -18.02
N SER A 104 -11.28 0.00 -16.75
CA SER A 104 -10.72 -0.76 -15.63
C SER A 104 -11.37 -2.14 -15.44
N ASP A 105 -12.57 -2.40 -15.94
CA ASP A 105 -13.22 -3.72 -15.83
C ASP A 105 -12.47 -4.78 -16.65
N HIS A 106 -11.62 -4.38 -17.60
CA HIS A 106 -10.72 -5.32 -18.28
C HIS A 106 -9.67 -5.92 -17.34
N LEU A 107 -9.40 -5.29 -16.19
CA LEU A 107 -8.42 -5.81 -15.22
C LEU A 107 -8.77 -7.21 -14.73
N ARG A 108 -10.07 -7.56 -14.68
CA ARG A 108 -10.50 -8.90 -14.28
C ARG A 108 -10.04 -10.02 -15.23
N LEU A 109 -9.73 -9.69 -16.49
CA LEU A 109 -9.18 -10.65 -17.45
C LEU A 109 -7.82 -11.18 -17.00
N PHE A 110 -7.11 -10.42 -16.17
CA PHE A 110 -5.74 -10.72 -15.75
C PHE A 110 -5.65 -11.38 -14.38
N TYR A 111 -6.78 -11.64 -13.70
CA TYR A 111 -6.75 -12.28 -12.39
C TYR A 111 -6.08 -13.66 -12.41
N GLY A 112 -6.18 -14.39 -13.51
CA GLY A 112 -5.50 -15.67 -13.72
C GLY A 112 -3.97 -15.57 -13.83
N SER A 113 -3.45 -14.37 -14.04
CA SER A 113 -2.00 -14.10 -14.19
C SER A 113 -1.41 -13.37 -12.98
N ILE A 114 -2.19 -13.18 -11.92
CA ILE A 114 -1.71 -12.63 -10.65
C ILE A 114 -0.66 -13.57 -10.05
N ILE A 115 0.53 -13.02 -9.80
CA ILE A 115 1.63 -13.70 -9.12
C ILE A 115 1.68 -13.21 -7.67
N TRP A 116 1.66 -14.15 -6.73
CA TRP A 116 1.71 -13.84 -5.29
C TRP A 116 3.13 -13.97 -4.74
N LYS A 117 3.56 -13.03 -3.89
CA LYS A 117 4.84 -13.11 -3.18
C LYS A 117 4.90 -14.34 -2.27
N TYR A 118 6.09 -14.91 -2.12
CA TYR A 118 6.30 -16.11 -1.31
C TYR A 118 5.90 -15.86 0.15
N ASN A 119 5.11 -16.79 0.71
CA ASN A 119 4.61 -16.74 2.09
C ASN A 119 3.96 -15.41 2.54
N LYS A 120 3.37 -14.66 1.62
CA LYS A 120 2.62 -13.41 1.92
C LYS A 120 1.30 -13.37 1.16
N TYR A 121 0.29 -12.70 1.71
CA TYR A 121 -0.92 -12.29 1.00
C TYR A 121 -0.68 -10.94 0.33
N GLU A 122 0.30 -10.93 -0.58
CA GLU A 122 0.74 -9.75 -1.29
C GLU A 122 1.02 -10.14 -2.74
N ILE A 123 0.52 -9.34 -3.68
CA ILE A 123 0.77 -9.56 -5.10
C ILE A 123 2.16 -9.00 -5.43
N ASP A 124 2.92 -9.75 -6.21
CA ASP A 124 4.14 -9.25 -6.84
C ASP A 124 3.71 -8.45 -8.07
N ASP A 125 3.47 -7.16 -7.86
CA ASP A 125 2.90 -6.26 -8.86
C ASP A 125 3.73 -6.23 -10.17
N ARG A 126 5.07 -6.16 -10.04
CA ARG A 126 5.98 -6.15 -11.18
C ARG A 126 6.01 -7.47 -11.93
N LYS A 127 6.14 -8.61 -11.23
CA LYS A 127 6.10 -9.91 -11.91
C LYS A 127 4.74 -10.18 -12.54
N THR A 128 3.67 -9.76 -11.88
CA THR A 128 2.31 -9.84 -12.44
C THR A 128 2.21 -9.01 -13.71
N ALA A 129 2.72 -7.78 -13.72
CA ALA A 129 2.73 -6.93 -14.92
C ALA A 129 3.53 -7.56 -16.08
N LEU A 130 4.72 -8.11 -15.80
CA LEU A 130 5.51 -8.83 -16.80
C LEU A 130 4.77 -10.06 -17.34
N ALA A 131 4.18 -10.87 -16.47
CA ALA A 131 3.41 -12.04 -16.88
C ALA A 131 2.21 -11.68 -17.76
N ILE A 132 1.50 -10.58 -17.43
CA ILE A 132 0.37 -10.08 -18.24
C ILE A 132 0.86 -9.63 -19.62
N ILE A 133 1.98 -8.90 -19.68
CA ILE A 133 2.56 -8.42 -20.95
C ILE A 133 2.93 -9.61 -21.84
N GLU A 134 3.61 -10.61 -21.29
CA GLU A 134 4.14 -11.75 -22.02
C GLU A 134 3.05 -12.74 -22.45
N LYS A 135 2.09 -13.03 -21.56
CA LYS A 135 1.13 -14.13 -21.75
C LYS A 135 -0.22 -13.68 -22.30
N ASP A 136 -0.75 -12.56 -21.80
CA ASP A 136 -2.16 -12.20 -22.03
C ASP A 136 -2.33 -11.02 -22.98
N CYS A 137 -1.28 -10.21 -23.17
CA CYS A 137 -1.36 -8.95 -23.92
C CYS A 137 -0.60 -8.96 -25.24
N ALA A 138 -0.20 -10.10 -25.80
CA ALA A 138 0.55 -10.18 -27.07
C ALA A 138 -0.10 -9.33 -28.18
N ASP A 139 -1.44 -9.38 -28.29
CA ASP A 139 -2.23 -8.63 -29.28
C ASP A 139 -2.80 -7.30 -28.74
N TRP A 140 -2.37 -6.85 -27.56
CA TRP A 140 -2.83 -5.60 -26.94
C TRP A 140 -1.69 -4.61 -26.63
N PRO A 141 -1.07 -3.99 -27.65
CA PRO A 141 0.08 -3.10 -27.49
C PRO A 141 -0.15 -1.91 -26.55
N GLN A 142 -1.39 -1.42 -26.46
CA GLN A 142 -1.70 -0.30 -25.57
C GLN A 142 -1.54 -0.69 -24.09
N ILE A 143 -2.05 -1.86 -23.68
CA ILE A 143 -1.88 -2.33 -22.29
C ILE A 143 -0.41 -2.63 -22.01
N GLN A 144 0.31 -3.22 -22.96
CA GLN A 144 1.76 -3.42 -22.85
C GLN A 144 2.47 -2.10 -22.56
N PHE A 145 2.16 -1.04 -23.32
CA PHE A 145 2.73 0.28 -23.12
C PHE A 145 2.36 0.88 -21.75
N GLN A 146 1.09 0.82 -21.36
CA GLN A 146 0.61 1.37 -20.09
C GLN A 146 1.28 0.70 -18.88
N LEU A 147 1.39 -0.64 -18.89
CA LEU A 147 2.09 -1.40 -17.85
C LEU A 147 3.59 -1.13 -17.86
N ALA A 148 4.23 -1.11 -19.04
CA ALA A 148 5.65 -0.81 -19.15
C ALA A 148 5.98 0.59 -18.61
N CYS A 149 5.12 1.58 -18.88
CA CYS A 149 5.22 2.92 -18.31
C CYS A 149 5.07 2.93 -16.79
N ALA A 150 4.04 2.27 -16.27
CA ALA A 150 3.71 2.26 -14.85
C ALA A 150 4.79 1.57 -13.99
N TYR A 151 5.43 0.54 -14.54
CA TYR A 151 6.45 -0.26 -13.88
C TYR A 151 7.89 0.06 -14.35
N ALA A 152 8.08 1.17 -15.07
CA ALA A 152 9.37 1.62 -15.61
C ALA A 152 10.17 0.48 -16.29
N ILE A 153 9.51 -0.30 -17.14
CA ILE A 153 10.11 -1.46 -17.82
C ILE A 153 10.89 -0.98 -19.05
N HIS A 154 12.05 -0.36 -18.83
CA HIS A 154 12.86 0.30 -19.86
C HIS A 154 13.17 -0.54 -21.10
N HIS A 155 13.49 -1.82 -20.90
CA HIS A 155 13.80 -2.71 -22.02
C HIS A 155 12.60 -2.96 -22.94
N LEU A 156 11.37 -2.72 -22.48
CA LEU A 156 10.17 -2.75 -23.32
C LEU A 156 9.87 -1.39 -23.95
N LEU A 157 10.23 -0.28 -23.28
CA LEU A 157 10.06 1.10 -23.75
C LEU A 157 11.16 1.54 -24.71
N ASN A 158 11.43 0.73 -25.74
CA ASN A 158 12.45 1.02 -26.76
C ASN A 158 11.83 1.21 -28.14
N GLU A 159 12.62 1.71 -29.10
CA GLU A 159 12.18 1.95 -30.48
C GLU A 159 11.72 0.69 -31.22
N ARG A 160 12.20 -0.50 -30.82
CA ARG A 160 11.81 -1.76 -31.47
C ARG A 160 10.35 -2.10 -31.17
N ASN A 161 9.91 -1.84 -29.95
CA ASN A 161 8.54 -2.13 -29.52
C ASN A 161 7.59 -0.96 -29.80
N PHE A 162 8.07 0.27 -29.60
CA PHE A 162 7.28 1.49 -29.71
C PHE A 162 8.00 2.52 -30.58
N ASP A 163 7.89 2.33 -31.90
CA ASP A 163 8.39 3.30 -32.87
C ASP A 163 7.66 4.66 -32.77
N ARG A 164 8.18 5.66 -33.49
CA ARG A 164 7.62 7.01 -33.50
C ARG A 164 6.17 7.08 -33.96
N ILE A 165 5.74 6.17 -34.85
CA ILE A 165 4.38 6.15 -35.39
C ILE A 165 3.42 5.64 -34.31
N ARG A 166 3.78 4.54 -33.63
CA ARG A 166 3.03 3.97 -32.51
C ARG A 166 2.94 4.95 -31.35
N LEU A 167 4.06 5.57 -30.96
CA LEU A 167 4.07 6.58 -29.90
C LEU A 167 3.14 7.75 -30.21
N ARG A 168 3.15 8.27 -31.45
CA ARG A 168 2.20 9.31 -31.87
C ARG A 168 0.75 8.84 -31.84
N ALA A 169 0.48 7.60 -32.23
CA ALA A 169 -0.86 7.02 -32.17
C ALA A 169 -1.35 6.85 -30.73
N PHE A 170 -0.46 6.48 -29.81
CA PHE A 170 -0.77 6.40 -28.38
C PHE A 170 -0.93 7.77 -27.73
N ALA A 171 -0.09 8.75 -28.06
CA ALA A 171 -0.24 10.12 -27.58
C ALA A 171 -1.64 10.68 -27.91
N LYS A 172 -2.15 10.44 -29.12
CA LYS A 172 -3.54 10.83 -29.47
C LYS A 172 -4.62 10.23 -28.57
N LYS A 173 -4.36 9.09 -27.92
CA LYS A 173 -5.33 8.35 -27.10
C LYS A 173 -5.11 8.49 -25.60
N LEU A 174 -3.87 8.70 -25.18
CA LEU A 174 -3.40 8.60 -23.80
C LEU A 174 -2.84 9.93 -23.25
N SER A 175 -2.62 10.94 -24.10
CA SER A 175 -2.17 12.24 -23.63
C SER A 175 -3.20 12.92 -22.73
N GLY A 176 -2.71 13.70 -21.77
CA GLY A 176 -3.52 14.27 -20.68
C GLY A 176 -3.35 13.51 -19.37
N HIS A 177 -2.89 12.25 -19.43
CA HIS A 177 -2.51 11.49 -18.25
C HIS A 177 -1.02 11.70 -17.94
N CYS A 178 -0.73 12.20 -16.73
CA CYS A 178 0.62 12.58 -16.30
C CYS A 178 1.71 11.51 -16.51
N LEU A 179 1.38 10.23 -16.27
CA LEU A 179 2.29 9.11 -16.52
C LEU A 179 2.72 9.02 -17.99
N TYR A 180 1.77 9.08 -18.91
CA TYR A 180 2.04 8.86 -20.33
C TYR A 180 2.70 10.08 -20.94
N ASP A 181 2.26 11.30 -20.57
CA ASP A 181 2.91 12.53 -21.01
C ASP A 181 4.38 12.60 -20.58
N PHE A 182 4.71 12.09 -19.39
CA PHE A 182 6.09 11.93 -18.95
C PHE A 182 6.90 10.98 -19.85
N TRP A 183 6.37 9.79 -20.14
CA TRP A 183 7.07 8.85 -21.02
C TRP A 183 7.13 9.32 -22.46
N PHE A 184 6.10 9.97 -23.00
CA PHE A 184 6.15 10.56 -24.34
C PHE A 184 7.22 11.64 -24.44
N ALA A 185 7.40 12.46 -23.40
CA ALA A 185 8.44 13.46 -23.37
C ALA A 185 9.86 12.85 -23.27
N LEU A 186 10.02 11.76 -22.52
CA LEU A 186 11.30 11.04 -22.41
C LEU A 186 11.66 10.22 -23.66
N LEU A 187 10.66 9.62 -24.29
CA LEU A 187 10.79 8.81 -25.50
C LEU A 187 10.72 9.64 -26.78
N ASP A 188 10.66 10.96 -26.67
CA ASP A 188 10.78 11.82 -27.83
C ASP A 188 12.24 11.76 -28.32
N ASN A 189 12.43 11.38 -29.58
CA ASN A 189 13.75 11.17 -30.21
C ASN A 189 14.56 12.46 -30.44
N THR A 190 14.34 13.49 -29.61
CA THR A 190 15.21 14.67 -29.61
C THR A 190 16.52 14.35 -28.92
N ASN A 191 17.61 14.92 -29.43
CA ASN A 191 18.89 14.88 -28.73
C ASN A 191 18.68 15.47 -27.32
N ASP A 192 19.08 14.68 -26.32
CA ASP A 192 19.07 15.05 -24.90
C ASP A 192 17.69 15.19 -24.25
N ALA A 193 16.65 14.48 -24.70
CA ALA A 193 15.34 14.48 -24.02
C ALA A 193 15.45 14.10 -22.53
N TRP A 194 16.30 13.12 -22.23
CA TRP A 194 16.59 12.64 -20.88
C TRP A 194 17.28 13.70 -20.03
N GLY A 195 18.41 14.23 -20.49
CA GLY A 195 19.12 15.28 -19.77
C GLY A 195 18.26 16.52 -19.59
N LYS A 196 17.46 16.90 -20.59
CA LYS A 196 16.46 17.98 -20.44
C LYS A 196 15.40 17.68 -19.39
N MET A 197 14.87 16.46 -19.29
CA MET A 197 13.82 16.17 -18.31
C MET A 197 14.31 16.31 -16.87
N PHE A 198 15.53 15.84 -16.60
CA PHE A 198 16.12 15.77 -15.26
C PHE A 198 17.06 16.94 -14.93
N SER A 199 17.49 17.74 -15.92
CA SER A 199 18.21 19.00 -15.69
C SER A 199 17.27 20.05 -15.11
N SER A 200 17.27 20.15 -13.79
CA SER A 200 16.68 21.26 -13.07
C SER A 200 17.43 21.47 -11.77
N ASP A 201 18.14 22.60 -11.68
CA ASP A 201 18.78 23.05 -10.44
C ASP A 201 17.77 23.69 -9.47
N ASN A 202 16.50 23.82 -9.89
CA ASN A 202 15.44 24.31 -9.04
C ASN A 202 15.06 23.29 -7.96
N LEU A 203 14.60 23.80 -6.82
CA LEU A 203 14.03 23.01 -5.72
C LEU A 203 12.89 22.08 -6.20
N ALA A 204 12.09 22.55 -7.15
CA ALA A 204 11.03 21.75 -7.77
C ALA A 204 11.47 21.27 -9.17
N PRO A 205 11.25 19.99 -9.51
CA PRO A 205 11.45 19.51 -10.87
C PRO A 205 10.42 20.11 -11.83
N LYS A 206 10.63 19.89 -13.13
CA LYS A 206 9.67 20.26 -14.18
C LYS A 206 8.28 19.68 -13.88
N GLN A 207 7.23 20.41 -14.27
CA GLN A 207 5.85 20.04 -13.95
C GLN A 207 5.49 18.61 -14.39
N ILE A 208 5.88 18.19 -15.59
CA ILE A 208 5.62 16.85 -16.12
C ILE A 208 6.26 15.77 -15.22
N LEU A 209 7.53 15.94 -14.85
CA LEU A 209 8.26 15.06 -13.95
C LEU A 209 7.63 15.05 -12.54
N SER A 210 7.30 16.23 -12.02
CA SER A 210 6.65 16.38 -10.70
C SER A 210 5.32 15.63 -10.65
N LEU A 211 4.47 15.75 -11.67
CA LEU A 211 3.18 15.08 -11.73
C LEU A 211 3.32 13.56 -11.82
N ALA A 212 4.23 13.07 -12.66
CA ALA A 212 4.50 11.63 -12.78
C ALA A 212 5.06 11.04 -11.47
N PHE A 213 5.95 11.77 -10.79
CA PHE A 213 6.51 11.34 -9.52
C PHE A 213 5.45 11.30 -8.40
N GLN A 214 4.62 12.34 -8.31
CA GLN A 214 3.50 12.37 -7.38
C GLN A 214 2.52 11.23 -7.66
N PHE A 215 2.23 10.95 -8.94
CA PHE A 215 1.40 9.82 -9.35
C PHE A 215 2.01 8.48 -8.90
N ALA A 216 3.31 8.28 -9.10
CA ALA A 216 4.01 7.06 -8.70
C ALA A 216 3.92 6.83 -7.18
N ILE A 217 4.20 7.88 -6.38
CA ILE A 217 4.10 7.85 -4.92
C ILE A 217 2.68 7.54 -4.47
N VAL A 218 1.70 8.30 -4.96
CA VAL A 218 0.33 8.26 -4.43
C VAL A 218 -0.40 6.98 -4.83
N ASN A 219 -0.03 6.36 -5.96
CA ASN A 219 -0.70 5.15 -6.47
C ASN A 219 0.17 3.89 -6.34
N GLY A 220 1.29 3.94 -5.62
CA GLY A 220 2.03 2.74 -5.26
C GLY A 220 2.91 2.15 -6.36
N TYR A 221 3.26 2.89 -7.42
CA TYR A 221 4.12 2.38 -8.49
C TYR A 221 5.59 2.47 -8.10
N PHE A 222 6.05 1.44 -7.37
CA PHE A 222 7.36 1.41 -6.72
C PHE A 222 8.53 1.51 -7.71
N GLU A 223 8.49 0.79 -8.82
CA GLU A 223 9.57 0.80 -9.82
C GLU A 223 9.72 2.17 -10.47
N LEU A 224 8.60 2.82 -10.78
CA LEU A 224 8.59 4.19 -11.32
C LEU A 224 9.04 5.20 -10.27
N LEU A 225 8.66 4.99 -9.00
CA LEU A 225 9.14 5.80 -7.88
C LEU A 225 10.66 5.74 -7.80
N ILE A 226 11.25 4.55 -7.73
CA ILE A 226 12.70 4.36 -7.66
C ILE A 226 13.39 4.95 -8.89
N PHE A 227 12.87 4.65 -10.08
CA PHE A 227 13.41 5.20 -11.32
C PHE A 227 13.49 6.73 -11.28
N ILE A 228 12.40 7.41 -10.90
CA ILE A 228 12.42 8.87 -10.81
C ILE A 228 13.32 9.33 -9.66
N TRP A 229 13.21 8.69 -8.49
CA TRP A 229 13.99 9.02 -7.29
C TRP A 229 15.49 9.08 -7.59
N ASP A 230 16.00 8.09 -8.30
CA ASP A 230 17.44 7.97 -8.62
C ASP A 230 17.93 9.01 -9.64
N ASN A 231 17.02 9.65 -10.40
CA ASN A 231 17.34 10.63 -11.44
C ASN A 231 17.08 12.09 -11.02
N ILE A 232 16.65 12.35 -9.78
CA ILE A 232 16.40 13.71 -9.26
C ILE A 232 17.32 14.07 -8.10
N THR A 233 17.43 15.36 -7.80
CA THR A 233 18.30 15.87 -6.73
C THR A 233 17.68 15.69 -5.33
N ASP A 234 18.51 15.64 -4.29
CA ASP A 234 18.05 15.50 -2.89
C ASP A 234 17.02 16.56 -2.45
N PRO A 235 17.16 17.84 -2.81
CA PRO A 235 16.12 18.83 -2.50
C PRO A 235 14.77 18.52 -3.15
N GLN A 236 14.77 17.99 -4.37
CA GLN A 236 13.55 17.59 -5.09
C GLN A 236 12.91 16.34 -4.45
N ARG A 237 13.74 15.37 -4.03
CA ARG A 237 13.33 14.17 -3.28
C ARG A 237 12.62 14.54 -1.99
N GLU A 238 13.23 15.41 -1.18
CA GLU A 238 12.64 15.90 0.06
C GLU A 238 11.33 16.64 -0.20
N PHE A 239 11.34 17.61 -1.12
CA PHE A 239 10.18 18.46 -1.38
C PHE A 239 8.94 17.64 -1.79
N ILE A 240 9.06 16.78 -2.80
CA ILE A 240 7.91 16.00 -3.30
C ILE A 240 7.58 14.86 -2.33
N GLY A 241 8.59 14.19 -1.79
CA GLY A 241 8.40 13.07 -0.85
C GLY A 241 7.61 13.50 0.39
N LEU A 242 8.01 14.60 1.05
CA LEU A 242 7.29 15.13 2.22
C LEU A 242 5.89 15.63 1.84
N LEU A 243 5.74 16.28 0.68
CA LEU A 243 4.45 16.77 0.20
C LEU A 243 3.42 15.64 0.03
N GLN A 244 3.85 14.50 -0.52
CA GLN A 244 2.95 13.36 -0.75
C GLN A 244 2.86 12.40 0.45
N TRP A 245 3.79 12.47 1.41
CA TRP A 245 3.83 11.56 2.57
C TRP A 245 2.50 11.47 3.31
N ARG A 246 1.82 12.61 3.53
CA ARG A 246 0.50 12.61 4.16
C ARG A 246 -0.52 11.74 3.42
N LYS A 247 -0.53 11.79 2.08
CA LYS A 247 -1.43 10.97 1.25
C LYS A 247 -1.04 9.49 1.32
N VAL A 248 0.26 9.18 1.35
CA VAL A 248 0.76 7.81 1.55
C VAL A 248 0.29 7.26 2.89
N CYS A 249 0.46 8.00 3.99
CA CYS A 249 -0.06 7.60 5.31
C CYS A 249 -1.59 7.48 5.32
N PHE A 250 -2.28 8.37 4.61
CA PHE A 250 -3.73 8.33 4.57
C PHE A 250 -4.25 7.15 3.75
N LYS A 251 -3.59 6.74 2.68
CA LYS A 251 -3.97 5.54 1.93
C LYS A 251 -3.55 4.27 2.66
N ALA A 252 -2.28 4.18 3.08
CA ALA A 252 -1.69 3.04 3.78
C ALA A 252 -1.98 1.69 3.09
N LYS A 253 -1.74 1.64 1.78
CA LYS A 253 -1.99 0.44 0.94
C LYS A 253 -0.71 -0.17 0.37
N ASP A 254 0.25 0.66 -0.03
CA ASP A 254 1.43 0.22 -0.80
C ASP A 254 2.66 0.09 0.10
N ARG A 255 2.96 -1.14 0.54
CA ARG A 255 4.01 -1.45 1.53
C ARG A 255 5.39 -0.97 1.11
N GLU A 256 5.80 -1.30 -0.11
CA GLU A 256 7.14 -0.98 -0.63
C GLU A 256 7.36 0.53 -0.73
N VAL A 257 6.37 1.26 -1.25
CA VAL A 257 6.42 2.72 -1.33
C VAL A 257 6.47 3.34 0.06
N LEU A 258 5.63 2.87 0.99
CA LEU A 258 5.60 3.40 2.35
C LEU A 258 6.93 3.14 3.07
N HIS A 259 7.45 1.92 3.00
CA HIS A 259 8.70 1.54 3.64
C HIS A 259 9.88 2.33 3.09
N PHE A 260 10.01 2.37 1.76
CA PHE A 260 11.07 3.11 1.09
C PHE A 260 11.02 4.61 1.42
N LEU A 261 9.88 5.26 1.23
CA LEU A 261 9.75 6.69 1.54
C LEU A 261 9.97 6.98 3.02
N CYS A 262 9.54 6.09 3.91
CA CYS A 262 9.78 6.24 5.33
C CYS A 262 11.28 6.27 5.64
N GLU A 263 12.03 5.27 5.19
CA GLU A 263 13.48 5.20 5.40
C GLU A 263 14.19 6.43 4.83
N GLN A 264 13.93 6.75 3.56
CA GLN A 264 14.60 7.86 2.87
C GLN A 264 14.25 9.22 3.48
N LEU A 265 12.97 9.50 3.74
CA LEU A 265 12.56 10.79 4.30
C LEU A 265 12.89 10.91 5.79
N CYS A 266 12.99 9.80 6.53
CA CYS A 266 13.37 9.83 7.94
C CYS A 266 14.86 10.16 8.11
N ILE A 267 15.72 9.76 7.16
CA ILE A 267 17.11 10.21 7.11
C ILE A 267 17.16 11.74 6.96
N ILE A 268 16.33 12.30 6.09
CA ILE A 268 16.35 13.73 5.75
C ILE A 268 15.71 14.58 6.87
N ASN A 269 14.47 14.27 7.28
CA ASN A 269 13.69 15.09 8.21
C ASN A 269 12.74 14.25 9.09
N ALA A 270 13.32 13.51 10.03
CA ALA A 270 12.57 12.64 10.94
C ALA A 270 11.47 13.37 11.73
N SER A 271 11.74 14.57 12.25
CA SER A 271 10.78 15.33 13.07
C SER A 271 9.58 15.83 12.27
N GLY A 272 9.82 16.37 11.07
CA GLY A 272 8.78 16.78 10.15
C GLY A 272 7.91 15.60 9.72
N LEU A 273 8.55 14.47 9.40
CA LEU A 273 7.88 13.23 9.05
C LEU A 273 7.00 12.70 10.19
N ALA A 274 7.53 12.66 11.43
CA ALA A 274 6.80 12.22 12.62
C ALA A 274 5.52 13.03 12.84
N ARG A 275 5.58 14.36 12.72
CA ARG A 275 4.41 15.23 12.89
C ARG A 275 3.34 14.98 11.82
N ILE A 276 3.72 14.80 10.56
CA ILE A 276 2.77 14.52 9.47
C ILE A 276 2.10 13.15 9.68
N THR A 277 2.90 12.15 10.04
CA THR A 277 2.41 10.80 10.34
C THR A 277 1.46 10.83 11.52
N TRP A 278 1.83 11.49 12.61
CA TRP A 278 1.00 11.63 13.82
C TRP A 278 -0.38 12.18 13.53
N ASN A 279 -0.49 13.28 12.79
CA ASN A 279 -1.78 13.88 12.47
C ASN A 279 -2.71 12.89 11.74
N THR A 280 -2.16 12.11 10.82
CA THR A 280 -2.93 11.13 10.03
C THR A 280 -3.27 9.88 10.86
N PHE A 281 -2.29 9.40 11.63
CA PHE A 281 -2.41 8.23 12.51
C PHE A 281 -3.42 8.48 13.61
N TYR A 282 -3.29 9.59 14.35
CA TYR A 282 -4.14 9.92 15.47
C TYR A 282 -5.56 10.28 15.02
N GLN A 283 -5.75 10.93 13.86
CA GLN A 283 -7.09 11.10 13.27
C GLN A 283 -7.75 9.76 12.97
N THR A 284 -7.00 8.80 12.40
CA THR A 284 -7.51 7.45 12.13
C THR A 284 -7.88 6.72 13.43
N LEU A 285 -7.06 6.86 14.47
CA LEU A 285 -7.37 6.35 15.80
C LEU A 285 -8.65 6.97 16.36
N GLN A 286 -8.77 8.29 16.40
CA GLN A 286 -9.96 8.97 16.92
C GLN A 286 -11.24 8.56 16.20
N ASN A 287 -11.22 8.46 14.88
CA ASN A 287 -12.39 7.99 14.12
C ASN A 287 -12.74 6.55 14.51
N SER A 288 -11.75 5.67 14.73
CA SER A 288 -11.98 4.29 15.19
C SER A 288 -12.55 4.20 16.62
N LEU A 289 -12.26 5.18 17.47
CA LEU A 289 -12.75 5.24 18.85
C LEU A 289 -14.20 5.72 18.95
N GLN A 290 -14.62 6.57 18.02
CA GLN A 290 -15.93 7.24 18.04
C GLN A 290 -16.98 6.57 17.14
N GLU A 291 -16.55 5.75 16.18
CA GLU A 291 -17.44 5.15 15.19
C GLU A 291 -18.10 3.86 15.71
N ASP A 292 -19.43 3.77 15.55
CA ASP A 292 -20.20 2.58 15.92
C ASP A 292 -20.13 1.48 14.86
N ASN A 293 -19.86 1.84 13.60
CA ASN A 293 -19.74 0.90 12.49
C ASN A 293 -18.53 -0.03 12.68
N ILE A 294 -18.82 -1.32 12.89
CA ILE A 294 -17.82 -2.39 13.07
C ILE A 294 -16.86 -2.46 11.87
N GLY A 295 -17.36 -2.37 10.63
CA GLY A 295 -16.52 -2.47 9.43
C GLY A 295 -15.51 -1.32 9.35
N PHE A 296 -15.95 -0.10 9.65
CA PHE A 296 -15.05 1.07 9.69
C PHE A 296 -13.97 0.92 10.76
N ARG A 297 -14.32 0.40 11.95
CA ARG A 297 -13.34 0.15 13.01
C ARG A 297 -12.31 -0.91 12.60
N GLU A 298 -12.75 -2.01 11.98
CA GLU A 298 -11.85 -3.05 11.47
C GLU A 298 -10.87 -2.48 10.42
N ASP A 299 -11.35 -1.67 9.49
CA ASP A 299 -10.52 -1.02 8.47
C ASP A 299 -9.52 -0.03 9.09
N ALA A 300 -9.98 0.79 10.04
CA ALA A 300 -9.13 1.73 10.76
C ALA A 300 -8.04 1.00 11.57
N MET A 301 -8.40 -0.08 12.26
CA MET A 301 -7.44 -0.91 12.99
C MET A 301 -6.40 -1.55 12.05
N HIS A 302 -6.85 -2.08 10.91
CA HIS A 302 -5.95 -2.63 9.91
C HIS A 302 -4.97 -1.58 9.40
N LYS A 303 -5.47 -0.38 9.13
CA LYS A 303 -4.65 0.76 8.70
C LYS A 303 -3.62 1.18 9.75
N LEU A 304 -4.01 1.26 11.03
CA LEU A 304 -3.07 1.57 12.12
C LEU A 304 -1.98 0.50 12.23
N ALA A 305 -2.36 -0.78 12.16
CA ALA A 305 -1.41 -1.90 12.18
C ALA A 305 -0.46 -1.85 10.98
N PHE A 306 -0.99 -1.62 9.77
CA PHE A 306 -0.21 -1.49 8.55
C PHE A 306 0.83 -0.36 8.66
N LEU A 307 0.42 0.81 9.15
CA LEU A 307 1.35 1.93 9.34
C LEU A 307 2.46 1.55 10.32
N LEU A 308 2.13 1.00 11.48
CA LEU A 308 3.12 0.62 12.49
C LEU A 308 4.09 -0.44 11.98
N GLU A 309 3.59 -1.46 11.27
CA GLU A 309 4.41 -2.54 10.72
C GLU A 309 5.41 -2.03 9.68
N ASN A 310 5.01 -1.08 8.82
CA ASN A 310 5.77 -0.71 7.63
C ASN A 310 6.59 0.60 7.78
N ILE A 311 6.36 1.41 8.83
CA ILE A 311 7.25 2.54 9.15
C ILE A 311 8.51 2.06 9.88
N CYS A 312 9.63 2.78 9.68
CA CYS A 312 10.90 2.49 10.31
C CYS A 312 10.82 2.65 11.85
N PRO A 313 11.66 1.92 12.63
CA PRO A 313 11.65 1.98 14.09
C PRO A 313 11.80 3.40 14.65
N ARG A 314 12.67 4.22 14.03
CA ARG A 314 12.89 5.62 14.43
C ARG A 314 11.62 6.45 14.34
N LEU A 315 10.89 6.36 13.22
CA LEU A 315 9.63 7.08 13.03
C LEU A 315 8.55 6.54 13.98
N ARG A 316 8.49 5.22 14.16
CA ARG A 316 7.54 4.55 15.05
C ARG A 316 7.68 5.00 16.49
N SER A 317 8.91 4.99 17.00
CA SER A 317 9.28 5.40 18.35
C SER A 317 8.95 6.88 18.58
N ALA A 318 9.34 7.75 17.64
CA ALA A 318 9.04 9.18 17.70
C ALA A 318 7.52 9.44 17.68
N MET A 319 6.78 8.78 16.80
CA MET A 319 5.32 8.95 16.65
C MET A 319 4.54 8.46 17.87
N LEU A 320 4.85 7.26 18.40
CA LEU A 320 4.12 6.69 19.54
C LEU A 320 4.39 7.44 20.86
N SER A 321 5.51 8.16 20.96
CA SER A 321 5.84 8.99 22.11
C SER A 321 5.18 10.38 22.08
N MET A 322 4.57 10.78 20.96
CA MET A 322 4.02 12.13 20.82
C MET A 322 2.92 12.42 21.83
N GLU A 323 2.86 13.70 22.25
CA GLU A 323 1.89 14.21 23.22
C GLU A 323 1.85 13.38 24.53
N ASN A 324 3.01 12.88 24.98
CA ASN A 324 3.14 12.01 26.16
C ASN A 324 2.40 10.66 26.01
N PHE A 325 2.65 9.95 24.91
CA PHE A 325 2.02 8.64 24.63
C PHE A 325 0.49 8.71 24.49
N LYS A 326 -0.05 9.82 24.00
CA LYS A 326 -1.49 10.10 23.95
C LYS A 326 -2.31 9.02 23.25
N ALA A 327 -1.80 8.48 22.14
CA ALA A 327 -2.47 7.41 21.40
C ALA A 327 -2.65 6.14 22.28
N VAL A 328 -1.65 5.82 23.09
CA VAL A 328 -1.67 4.66 23.99
C VAL A 328 -2.60 4.92 25.18
N THR A 329 -2.54 6.11 25.77
CA THR A 329 -3.42 6.47 26.89
C THR A 329 -4.88 6.55 26.46
N ASP A 330 -5.18 7.03 25.25
CA ASP A 330 -6.54 7.06 24.73
C ASP A 330 -7.07 5.65 24.48
N ALA A 331 -6.29 4.77 23.86
CA ALA A 331 -6.67 3.36 23.69
C ALA A 331 -6.99 2.68 25.03
N PHE A 332 -6.29 3.05 26.11
CA PHE A 332 -6.60 2.64 27.47
C PHE A 332 -7.91 3.26 27.99
N VAL A 333 -8.06 4.60 27.91
CA VAL A 333 -9.23 5.33 28.42
C VAL A 333 -10.54 4.89 27.76
N TYR A 334 -10.51 4.62 26.45
CA TYR A 334 -11.65 4.16 25.66
C TYR A 334 -11.80 2.62 25.65
N ASN A 335 -11.03 1.89 26.47
CA ASN A 335 -11.10 0.43 26.60
C ASN A 335 -10.92 -0.35 25.28
N GLN A 336 -10.12 0.17 24.35
CA GLN A 336 -9.77 -0.52 23.11
C GLN A 336 -8.65 -1.52 23.35
N THR A 337 -9.00 -2.70 23.84
CA THR A 337 -8.02 -3.72 24.27
C THR A 337 -7.09 -4.17 23.14
N GLU A 338 -7.60 -4.35 21.93
CA GLU A 338 -6.80 -4.83 20.79
C GLU A 338 -5.82 -3.76 20.29
N VAL A 339 -6.30 -2.52 20.12
CA VAL A 339 -5.47 -1.37 19.71
C VAL A 339 -4.41 -1.06 20.77
N PHE A 340 -4.79 -1.13 22.05
CA PHE A 340 -3.86 -0.95 23.15
C PHE A 340 -2.75 -2.01 23.10
N ALA A 341 -3.10 -3.29 22.98
CA ALA A 341 -2.13 -4.38 22.86
C ALA A 341 -1.20 -4.22 21.64
N LEU A 342 -1.76 -3.79 20.50
CA LEU A 342 -1.00 -3.48 19.29
C LEU A 342 0.03 -2.38 19.55
N PHE A 343 -0.35 -1.26 20.16
CA PHE A 343 0.60 -0.18 20.41
C PHE A 343 1.73 -0.64 21.36
N LEU A 344 1.38 -1.38 22.41
CA LEU A 344 2.37 -1.94 23.33
C LEU A 344 3.36 -2.93 22.68
N SER A 345 2.97 -3.61 21.60
CA SER A 345 3.90 -4.51 20.90
C SER A 345 5.04 -3.75 20.21
N TYR A 346 4.83 -2.47 19.92
CA TYR A 346 5.75 -1.62 19.17
C TYR A 346 6.53 -0.60 20.02
N LEU A 347 6.23 -0.49 21.31
CA LEU A 347 6.99 0.35 22.22
C LEU A 347 8.30 -0.32 22.63
N GLU A 348 9.36 0.47 22.70
CA GLU A 348 10.65 0.08 23.27
C GLU A 348 10.56 -0.07 24.80
N PRO A 349 11.50 -0.79 25.45
CA PRO A 349 11.48 -1.01 26.89
C PRO A 349 11.35 0.29 27.72
N GLU A 350 12.11 1.32 27.37
CA GLU A 350 12.06 2.64 28.03
C GLU A 350 10.69 3.33 27.85
N GLN A 351 10.13 3.25 26.64
CA GLN A 351 8.83 3.83 26.33
C GLN A 351 7.71 3.11 27.09
N LEU A 352 7.81 1.79 27.26
CA LEU A 352 6.86 1.03 28.08
C LEU A 352 6.90 1.44 29.55
N GLN A 353 8.09 1.75 30.08
CA GLN A 353 8.22 2.25 31.45
C GLN A 353 7.55 3.62 31.61
N LEU A 354 7.84 4.56 30.71
CA LEU A 354 7.23 5.90 30.74
C LEU A 354 5.71 5.84 30.53
N THR A 355 5.25 5.06 29.55
CA THR A 355 3.82 4.86 29.26
C THR A 355 3.07 4.35 30.50
N ARG A 356 3.70 3.47 31.29
CA ARG A 356 3.11 2.97 32.54
C ARG A 356 2.85 4.08 33.54
N GLU A 357 3.75 5.03 33.71
CA GLU A 357 3.54 6.14 34.64
C GLU A 357 2.29 6.95 34.30
N TYR A 358 2.01 7.17 33.01
CA TYR A 358 0.79 7.85 32.56
C TYR A 358 -0.46 7.00 32.78
N ILE A 359 -0.39 5.71 32.48
CA ILE A 359 -1.52 4.78 32.66
C ILE A 359 -1.87 4.59 34.13
N ASP A 360 -0.89 4.47 35.02
CA ASP A 360 -1.10 4.30 36.47
C ASP A 360 -1.87 5.51 37.03
N ARG A 361 -1.50 6.74 36.62
CA ARG A 361 -2.24 7.98 37.00
C ARG A 361 -3.69 7.98 36.53
N ILE A 362 -3.99 7.41 35.35
CA ILE A 362 -5.35 7.31 34.81
C ILE A 362 -6.12 6.21 35.55
N TYR A 363 -5.50 5.05 35.75
CA TYR A 363 -6.07 3.90 36.43
C TYR A 363 -6.46 4.21 37.88
N ASP A 364 -5.62 4.94 38.62
CA ASP A 364 -5.90 5.36 39.99
C ASP A 364 -7.20 6.17 40.11
N ARG A 365 -7.54 6.92 39.06
CA ARG A 365 -8.79 7.69 38.97
C ARG A 365 -9.98 6.85 38.51
N LYS A 366 -9.75 5.79 37.72
CA LYS A 366 -10.80 4.97 37.07
C LYS A 366 -10.56 3.48 37.29
N LYS A 367 -10.80 2.99 38.51
CA LYS A 367 -10.60 1.58 38.92
C LYS A 367 -11.72 0.63 38.43
N SER A 368 -11.87 0.48 37.12
CA SER A 368 -12.82 -0.46 36.50
C SER A 368 -12.23 -1.86 36.29
N GLU A 369 -13.07 -2.88 36.09
CA GLU A 369 -12.59 -4.23 35.73
C GLU A 369 -11.86 -4.23 34.38
N ALA A 370 -12.36 -3.45 33.42
CA ALA A 370 -11.77 -3.34 32.09
C ALA A 370 -10.37 -2.73 32.13
N SER A 371 -10.18 -1.63 32.86
CA SER A 371 -8.88 -1.00 33.05
C SER A 371 -7.89 -1.92 33.79
N ARG A 372 -8.36 -2.75 34.75
CA ARG A 372 -7.52 -3.80 35.37
C ARG A 372 -7.02 -4.82 34.36
N LYS A 373 -7.87 -5.24 33.40
CA LYS A 373 -7.47 -6.20 32.35
C LYS A 373 -6.40 -5.60 31.44
N GLN A 374 -6.56 -4.35 31.00
CA GLN A 374 -5.57 -3.66 30.18
C GLN A 374 -4.26 -3.41 30.94
N LEU A 375 -4.32 -3.03 32.23
CA LEU A 375 -3.13 -2.88 33.05
C LEU A 375 -2.34 -4.21 33.15
N ARG A 376 -3.02 -5.35 33.26
CA ARG A 376 -2.36 -6.67 33.21
C ARG A 376 -1.68 -6.94 31.86
N ILE A 377 -2.25 -6.47 30.75
CA ILE A 377 -1.62 -6.60 29.42
C ILE A 377 -0.32 -5.81 29.38
N LEU A 378 -0.33 -4.58 29.87
CA LEU A 378 0.87 -3.73 29.98
C LEU A 378 1.96 -4.40 30.82
N LEU A 379 1.61 -4.87 32.01
CA LEU A 379 2.56 -5.52 32.93
C LEU A 379 3.15 -6.79 32.33
N ARG A 380 2.34 -7.61 31.64
CA ARG A 380 2.83 -8.78 30.91
C ARG A 380 3.80 -8.39 29.81
N ARG A 381 3.51 -7.33 29.04
CA ARG A 381 4.42 -6.87 27.98
C ARG A 381 5.75 -6.41 28.55
N GLN A 382 5.76 -5.67 29.66
CA GLN A 382 7.00 -5.28 30.35
C GLN A 382 7.82 -6.50 30.76
N GLN A 383 7.19 -7.54 31.31
CA GLN A 383 7.85 -8.80 31.68
C GLN A 383 8.42 -9.59 30.50
N THR A 384 7.91 -9.40 29.28
CA THR A 384 8.46 -10.08 28.09
C THR A 384 9.71 -9.41 27.52
N LEU A 385 10.03 -8.19 27.95
CA LEU A 385 11.18 -7.41 27.46
C LEU A 385 12.24 -7.12 28.53
N ALA A 386 11.91 -7.35 29.81
CA ALA A 386 12.84 -7.39 30.93
C ALA A 386 13.49 -8.77 31.00
#